data_AF-A0A7X6YP26-F1
#
_entry.id   AF-A0A7X6YP26-F1
#
_cell.length_a   1.000
_cell.length_b   1.000
_cell.length_c   1.000
_cell.angle_alpha   90.00
_cell.angle_beta   90.00
_cell.angle_gamma   90.00
#
_symmetry.space_group_name_H-M   'P 1'
#
loop_
_entity.id
_entity.type
_entity.pdbx_description
1 polymer ?
#
loop_
_entity_poly.entity_id
_entity_poly.type
_entity_poly.pdbx_seq_one_letter_code
_entity_poly.pdbx_strand_id
1 'polypeptide(L)' 'MIYADKWFLTSNLDMTRLQNYEFWLAHYTGVNNRYDALLKPSNYTGKYSMWQYTSSGNVNGINGSVDMNIGYKSY' A
#
# COMPACT_ATOMS: atom_id res chain seq x y z
N MET A 1 -7.18 11.43 -2.43
CA MET A 1 -6.55 10.10 -2.34
C MET A 1 -7.53 9.05 -2.84
N ILE A 2 -7.07 8.08 -3.64
CA ILE A 2 -7.79 6.86 -4.02
C ILE A 2 -7.07 5.67 -3.39
N TYR A 3 -7.82 4.78 -2.73
CA TYR A 3 -7.30 3.53 -2.18
C TYR A 3 -7.84 2.34 -2.97
N ALA A 4 -6.96 1.42 -3.37
CA ALA A 4 -7.33 0.14 -3.96
C ALA A 4 -6.14 -0.83 -3.94
N ASP A 5 -6.43 -2.12 -4.07
CA ASP A 5 -5.39 -3.13 -4.23
C ASP A 5 -4.80 -3.10 -5.65
N LYS A 6 -3.58 -3.63 -5.76
CA LYS A 6 -2.82 -3.67 -7.01
C LYS A 6 -3.65 -4.28 -8.17
N TRP A 7 -4.36 -5.39 -7.94
CA TRP A 7 -5.11 -6.06 -8.99
C TRP A 7 -6.25 -5.17 -9.49
N PHE A 8 -7.01 -4.57 -8.57
CA PHE A 8 -8.10 -3.66 -8.95
C PHE A 8 -7.59 -2.46 -9.75
N LEU A 9 -6.49 -1.84 -9.30
CA LEU A 9 -5.84 -0.73 -10.01
C LEU A 9 -5.40 -1.12 -11.43
N THR A 10 -4.86 -2.32 -11.63
CA THR A 10 -4.32 -2.73 -12.94
C THR A 10 -5.36 -3.36 -13.89
N SER A 11 -6.43 -3.92 -13.35
CA SER A 11 -7.38 -4.73 -14.14
C SER A 11 -8.74 -4.07 -14.34
N ASN A 12 -9.11 -3.10 -13.51
CA ASN A 12 -10.46 -2.52 -13.51
C ASN A 12 -10.48 -1.00 -13.68
N LEU A 13 -9.33 -0.34 -13.54
CA LEU A 13 -9.24 1.12 -13.63
C LEU A 13 -8.37 1.56 -14.80
N ASP A 14 -8.86 2.56 -15.53
CA ASP A 14 -8.03 3.33 -16.45
C ASP A 14 -7.24 4.38 -15.65
N MET A 15 -6.04 3.99 -15.24
CA MET A 15 -5.14 4.83 -14.44
C MET A 15 -4.71 6.11 -15.17
N THR A 16 -4.83 6.19 -16.50
CA THR A 16 -4.51 7.40 -17.25
C THR A 16 -5.47 8.54 -16.95
N ARG A 17 -6.73 8.21 -16.62
CA ARG A 17 -7.77 9.19 -16.27
C ARG A 17 -7.71 9.66 -14.82
N LEU A 18 -6.91 8.98 -13.99
CA LEU A 18 -6.84 9.22 -12.55
C LEU A 18 -5.49 9.83 -12.12
N GLN A 19 -4.66 10.28 -13.06
CA GLN A 19 -3.31 10.81 -12.80
C GLN A 19 -3.27 12.02 -11.84
N ASN A 20 -4.36 12.76 -11.71
CA ASN A 20 -4.47 13.93 -10.83
C ASN A 20 -4.77 13.56 -9.36
N TYR A 21 -5.04 12.28 -9.07
CA TYR A 21 -5.29 11.81 -7.73
C TYR A 21 -4.05 11.18 -7.12
N GLU A 22 -3.85 11.39 -5.83
CA GLU A 22 -2.91 10.58 -5.05
C GLU A 22 -3.47 9.19 -4.83
N PHE A 23 -2.58 8.19 -4.78
CA PHE A 23 -2.96 6.80 -4.53
C PHE A 23 -2.37 6.26 -3.24
N TRP A 24 -3.18 5.47 -2.54
CA TRP A 24 -2.80 4.58 -1.47
C TRP A 24 -2.93 3.15 -1.99
N LEU A 25 -1.80 2.52 -2.29
CA LEU A 25 -1.74 1.18 -2.87
C LEU A 25 -1.85 0.12 -1.77
N ALA A 26 -2.74 -0.88 -1.92
CA ALA A 26 -2.64 -2.13 -1.18
C ALA A 26 -1.94 -3.20 -2.01
N HIS A 27 -0.84 -3.75 -1.49
CA HIS A 27 -0.14 -4.86 -2.14
C HIS A 27 0.70 -5.63 -1.11
N TYR A 28 0.25 -6.82 -0.75
CA TYR A 28 0.89 -7.65 0.27
C TYR A 28 1.95 -8.54 -0.35
N THR A 29 3.21 -8.16 -0.17
CA THR A 29 4.38 -8.82 -0.80
C THR A 29 5.04 -9.87 0.11
N GLY A 30 4.30 -10.40 1.09
CA GLY A 30 4.84 -11.32 2.10
C GLY A 30 5.78 -10.65 3.10
N VAL A 31 5.47 -9.39 3.43
CA VAL A 31 6.18 -8.55 4.39
C VAL A 31 5.55 -8.70 5.76
N ASN A 32 6.36 -8.99 6.79
CA ASN A 32 5.86 -9.20 8.15
C ASN A 32 6.22 -8.06 9.11
N ASN A 33 7.09 -7.13 8.70
CA ASN A 33 7.45 -5.94 9.48
C ASN A 33 7.94 -4.80 8.54
N ARG A 34 8.12 -3.60 9.09
CA ARG A 34 8.53 -2.42 8.29
C ARG A 34 9.91 -2.53 7.63
N TYR A 35 10.84 -3.23 8.26
CA TYR A 35 12.20 -3.39 7.73
C TYR A 35 12.20 -4.35 6.54
N ASP A 36 11.39 -5.42 6.62
CA ASP A 36 11.16 -6.36 5.51
C ASP A 36 10.49 -5.67 4.31
N ALA A 37 9.67 -4.64 4.53
CA ALA A 37 8.94 -3.94 3.48
C ALA A 37 9.86 -3.35 2.41
N LEU A 38 11.03 -2.85 2.84
CA LEU A 38 12.04 -2.31 1.94
C LEU A 38 12.77 -3.41 1.16
N LEU A 39 12.80 -4.65 1.66
CA LEU A 39 13.43 -5.81 1.01
C LEU A 39 12.50 -6.53 0.03
N LYS A 40 11.18 -6.39 0.23
CA LYS A 40 10.15 -6.99 -0.61
C LYS A 40 9.19 -5.91 -1.13
N PRO A 41 9.66 -4.94 -1.93
CA PRO A 41 8.84 -3.83 -2.38
C PRO A 41 7.72 -4.31 -3.30
N SER A 42 6.68 -3.49 -3.42
CA SER A 42 5.67 -3.67 -4.45
C SER A 42 6.28 -3.62 -5.86
N ASN A 43 5.89 -4.54 -6.74
CA ASN A 43 6.19 -4.49 -8.17
C ASN A 43 5.14 -3.72 -8.99
N TYR A 44 4.27 -2.94 -8.34
CA TYR A 44 3.39 -2.01 -9.02
C TYR A 44 4.21 -0.85 -9.60
N THR A 45 4.06 -0.59 -10.89
CA THR A 45 4.85 0.41 -11.62
C THR A 45 4.23 1.81 -11.63
N GLY A 46 2.97 1.94 -11.21
CA GLY A 46 2.29 3.22 -11.09
C GLY A 46 2.75 4.03 -9.88
N LYS A 47 2.46 5.33 -9.88
CA LYS A 47 2.78 6.22 -8.76
C LYS A 47 1.81 6.00 -7.60
N TYR A 48 2.33 5.99 -6.38
CA TYR A 48 1.55 5.98 -5.14
C TYR A 48 2.26 6.81 -4.07
N SER A 49 1.47 7.30 -3.11
CA SER A 49 1.89 8.18 -2.02
C SER A 49 1.86 7.49 -0.66
N MET A 50 1.17 6.36 -0.58
CA MET A 50 1.12 5.47 0.58
C MET A 50 1.04 4.02 0.10
N TRP A 51 1.62 3.10 0.85
CA TRP A 51 1.57 1.67 0.57
C TRP A 51 1.15 0.88 1.81
N GLN A 52 0.01 0.19 1.72
CA GLN A 52 -0.40 -0.84 2.67
C GLN A 52 0.28 -2.16 2.30
N TYR A 53 1.28 -2.54 3.09
CA TYR A 53 2.16 -3.67 2.77
C TYR A 53 1.77 -4.98 3.47
N THR A 54 0.93 -4.92 4.50
CA THR A 54 0.34 -6.09 5.16
C THR A 54 -0.91 -5.73 5.95
N SER A 55 -1.81 -6.69 6.13
CA SER A 55 -2.95 -6.65 7.07
C SER A 55 -2.74 -7.47 8.35
N SER A 56 -1.58 -8.13 8.48
CA SER A 56 -1.23 -8.99 9.61
C SER A 56 -0.23 -8.35 10.58
N GLY A 57 -0.15 -7.01 10.58
CA GLY A 57 0.74 -6.27 11.46
C GLY A 57 0.32 -6.35 12.93
N ASN A 58 1.28 -6.01 13.80
CA ASN A 58 1.03 -5.86 15.23
C ASN A 58 1.58 -4.51 15.70
N VAL A 59 0.76 -3.78 16.46
CA VAL A 59 1.11 -2.50 17.05
C VAL A 59 0.83 -2.57 18.55
N ASN A 60 1.85 -2.28 19.35
CA ASN A 60 1.73 -2.25 20.81
C ASN A 60 0.56 -1.33 21.23
N GLY A 61 -0.35 -1.86 22.05
CA GLY A 61 -1.55 -1.17 22.50
C GLY A 61 -2.79 -1.37 21.62
N ILE A 62 -2.69 -2.13 20.53
CA ILE A 62 -3.85 -2.54 19.71
C ILE A 62 -3.99 -4.06 19.76
N ASN A 63 -5.19 -4.53 20.12
CA ASN A 63 -5.51 -5.95 20.12
C ASN A 63 -5.86 -6.43 18.71
N GLY A 64 -5.27 -7.57 18.31
CA GLY A 64 -5.50 -8.18 17.00
C GLY A 64 -4.55 -7.69 15.91
N SER A 65 -4.78 -8.19 14.69
CA SER A 65 -4.00 -7.82 13.51
C SER A 65 -4.44 -6.45 12.98
N VAL A 66 -3.47 -5.66 12.52
CA VAL A 66 -3.73 -4.33 11.93
C VAL A 66 -3.04 -4.16 10.59
N ASP A 67 -3.65 -3.32 9.75
CA ASP A 67 -3.07 -2.89 8.50
C ASP A 67 -1.87 -1.96 8.73
N MET A 68 -0.76 -2.27 8.06
CA MET A 68 0.48 -1.51 8.18
C MET A 68 0.79 -0.77 6.88
N ASN A 69 1.18 0.48 7.04
CA ASN A 69 1.35 1.41 5.93
C ASN A 69 2.71 2.11 5.97
N ILE A 70 3.27 2.37 4.80
CA ILE A 70 4.40 3.30 4.60
C ILE A 70 3.85 4.52 3.87
N GLY A 71 3.93 5.68 4.51
CA GLY A 71 3.65 6.98 3.88
C GLY A 71 4.93 7.58 3.31
N TYR A 72 4.88 8.06 2.08
CA TYR A 72 6.01 8.72 1.41
C TYR A 72 5.88 10.25 1.38
N LYS A 73 4.80 10.77 1.98
CA LYS A 73 4.52 12.20 2.12
C LYS A 73 4.20 12.51 3.57
N SER A 74 4.55 13.73 3.99
CA SER A 74 4.02 14.34 5.20
C SER A 74 2.62 14.87 4.88
N TYR A 75 1.64 14.48 5.70
CA TYR A 75 0.25 14.95 5.62
C TYR A 75 -0.06 15.87 6.79
#